data_AF-X1N6N5-F1
#
_entry.id   AF-X1N6N5-F1
#
_cell.length_a   1.000
_cell.length_b   1.000
_cell.length_c   1.000
_cell.angle_alpha   90.00
_cell.angle_beta   90.00
_cell.angle_gamma   90.00
#
_symmetry.space_group_name_H-M   'P 1'
#
loop_
_entity.id
_entity.type
_entity.pdbx_description
1 polymer ?
#
loop_
_entity_poly.entity_id
_entity_poly.type
_entity_poly.pdbx_seq_one_letter_code
_entity_poly.pdbx_strand_id
1 'polypeptide(L)'
;MVANMEEVKKHCYTSPEEEKLLTSPQSPIVLMKWRDGSPVSPEVAPNLAYLGIMLPYTPLHHILLRDTGLPLVMTSGNISEEPIARDNDEALRRLKGIADYFLIHNRDIYSRYDDSVAMVERGTNQLVRRARSYAPCPIILPFKAKQVLGCGAEIKNTFCLTRDNYAFLSQHIGDMENMETLEHFGNTISLYKRLFRIEPEIVAYDLHPDYLATKYAQELSKSGTKLIPVQHHHAHIASCIADN
;
A
#
# COMPACT_ATOMS: atom_id res chain seq x y z
N MET A 1 10.06 -5.08 -12.56
CA MET A 1 9.46 -6.42 -12.72
C MET A 1 10.35 -7.26 -13.63
N VAL A 2 10.59 -8.52 -13.27
CA VAL A 2 11.43 -9.47 -14.03
C VAL A 2 10.70 -10.80 -14.18
N ALA A 3 11.04 -11.60 -15.20
CA ALA A 3 10.26 -12.77 -15.61
C ALA A 3 10.29 -13.92 -14.59
N ASN A 4 11.43 -14.15 -13.94
CA ASN A 4 11.62 -15.29 -13.04
C ASN A 4 12.80 -15.07 -12.08
N MET A 5 13.00 -16.02 -11.17
CA MET A 5 14.08 -15.98 -10.16
C MET A 5 15.50 -16.04 -10.74
N GLU A 6 15.71 -16.64 -11.91
CA GLU A 6 17.03 -16.63 -12.56
C GLU A 6 17.39 -15.22 -13.00
N GLU A 7 16.42 -14.45 -13.47
CA GLU A 7 16.61 -13.04 -13.83
C GLU A 7 16.83 -12.16 -12.59
N VAL A 8 16.11 -12.40 -11.49
CA VAL A 8 16.34 -11.70 -10.21
C VAL A 8 17.82 -11.79 -9.80
N LYS A 9 18.42 -13.00 -9.89
CA LYS A 9 19.82 -13.26 -9.50
C LYS A 9 20.85 -12.54 -10.37
N LYS A 10 20.48 -12.09 -11.57
CA LYS A 10 21.35 -11.26 -12.42
C LYS A 10 21.41 -9.81 -11.94
N HIS A 11 20.36 -9.33 -11.26
CA HIS A 11 20.22 -7.93 -10.86
C HIS A 11 20.49 -7.68 -9.38
N CYS A 12 20.17 -8.64 -8.51
CA CYS A 12 20.24 -8.47 -7.07
C CYS A 12 20.95 -9.65 -6.40
N TYR A 13 21.51 -9.39 -5.21
CA TYR A 13 21.84 -10.47 -4.28
C TYR A 13 20.53 -11.02 -3.69
N THR A 14 20.47 -12.34 -3.50
CA THR A 14 19.27 -13.05 -3.04
C THR A 14 19.59 -13.91 -1.81
N SER A 15 18.73 -13.83 -0.80
CA SER A 15 18.63 -14.74 0.35
C SER A 15 17.43 -15.69 0.20
N PRO A 16 17.43 -16.87 0.84
CA PRO A 16 16.30 -17.79 0.79
C PRO A 16 14.96 -17.16 1.22
N GLU A 17 15.00 -16.25 2.19
CA GLU A 17 13.84 -15.53 2.70
C GLU A 17 13.29 -14.53 1.66
N GLU A 18 14.15 -13.81 0.95
CA GLU A 18 13.75 -12.92 -0.15
C GLU A 18 13.18 -13.71 -1.34
N GLU A 19 13.78 -14.85 -1.70
CA GLU A 19 13.26 -15.72 -2.75
C GLU A 19 11.87 -16.25 -2.40
N LYS A 20 11.68 -16.67 -1.14
CA LYS A 20 10.37 -17.11 -0.63
C LYS A 20 9.35 -15.98 -0.65
N LEU A 21 9.75 -14.75 -0.32
CA LEU A 21 8.85 -13.60 -0.33
C LEU A 21 8.46 -13.19 -1.75
N LEU A 22 9.40 -13.15 -2.69
CA LEU A 22 9.15 -12.84 -4.10
C LEU A 22 8.21 -13.85 -4.77
N THR A 23 8.41 -15.14 -4.49
CA THR A 23 7.62 -16.24 -5.04
C THR A 23 6.33 -16.51 -4.28
N SER A 24 6.07 -15.76 -3.21
CA SER A 24 4.84 -15.87 -2.43
C SER A 24 3.61 -15.51 -3.28
N PRO A 25 2.44 -16.08 -2.96
CA PRO A 25 1.19 -15.71 -3.63
C PRO A 25 0.80 -14.25 -3.43
N GLN A 26 1.37 -13.58 -2.42
CA GLN A 26 1.22 -12.14 -2.24
C GLN A 26 1.92 -11.35 -3.35
N SER A 27 3.04 -11.88 -3.87
CA SER A 27 3.86 -11.29 -4.95
C SER A 27 4.16 -9.80 -4.74
N PRO A 28 4.72 -9.39 -3.58
CA PRO A 28 5.05 -7.99 -3.32
C PRO A 28 6.25 -7.53 -4.16
N ILE A 29 6.49 -6.22 -4.18
CA ILE A 29 7.79 -5.66 -4.50
C ILE A 29 8.71 -5.92 -3.30
N VAL A 30 9.85 -6.56 -3.52
CA VAL A 30 10.87 -6.81 -2.51
C VAL A 30 12.06 -5.90 -2.77
N LEU A 31 12.46 -5.13 -1.76
CA LEU A 31 13.65 -4.31 -1.78
C LEU A 31 14.87 -5.20 -1.53
N MET A 32 15.69 -5.37 -2.56
CA MET A 32 16.82 -6.31 -2.54
C MET A 32 18.12 -5.58 -2.84
N LYS A 33 19.23 -6.03 -2.25
CA LYS A 33 20.53 -5.40 -2.46
C LYS A 33 20.93 -5.49 -3.94
N TRP A 34 21.13 -4.34 -4.57
CA TRP A 34 21.50 -4.24 -5.98
C TRP A 34 22.91 -4.81 -6.19
N ARG A 35 23.07 -5.65 -7.21
CA ARG A 35 24.36 -6.19 -7.66
C ARG A 35 25.05 -5.22 -8.61
N ASP A 36 26.35 -5.01 -8.38
CA ASP A 36 27.21 -4.26 -9.29
C ASP A 36 27.27 -4.93 -10.67
N GLY A 37 27.13 -4.15 -11.74
CA GLY A 37 27.13 -4.66 -13.11
C GLY A 37 25.78 -5.17 -13.63
N SER A 38 24.69 -4.99 -12.88
CA SER A 38 23.34 -5.18 -13.40
C SER A 38 23.10 -4.29 -14.63
N PRO A 39 22.49 -4.78 -15.72
CA PRO A 39 22.21 -3.98 -16.91
C PRO A 39 21.01 -3.02 -16.73
N VAL A 40 20.31 -3.07 -15.59
CA VAL A 40 19.27 -2.10 -15.26
C VAL A 40 19.90 -0.73 -15.07
N SER A 41 19.30 0.31 -15.66
CA SER A 41 19.81 1.68 -15.58
C SER A 41 19.91 2.17 -14.13
N PRO A 42 21.03 2.81 -13.72
CA PRO A 42 21.18 3.48 -12.41
C PRO A 42 20.06 4.48 -12.10
N GLU A 43 19.47 5.10 -13.14
CA GLU A 43 18.38 6.07 -13.01
C GLU A 43 17.08 5.48 -12.45
N VAL A 44 16.96 4.15 -12.39
CA VAL A 44 15.81 3.49 -11.73
C VAL A 44 15.82 3.72 -10.21
N ALA A 45 17.01 3.80 -9.60
CA ALA A 45 17.15 4.00 -8.16
C ALA A 45 18.46 4.78 -7.87
N PRO A 46 18.51 6.07 -8.23
CA PRO A 46 19.75 6.85 -8.17
C PRO A 46 20.26 6.96 -6.74
N ASN A 47 21.56 6.70 -6.54
CA ASN A 47 22.25 6.74 -5.25
C ASN A 47 21.69 5.77 -4.18
N LEU A 48 20.95 4.73 -4.58
CA LEU A 48 20.44 3.70 -3.68
C LEU A 48 21.16 2.37 -3.89
N ALA A 49 21.44 1.68 -2.78
CA ALA A 49 22.04 0.35 -2.80
C ALA A 49 21.02 -0.79 -3.01
N TYR A 50 19.73 -0.45 -3.08
CA TYR A 50 18.63 -1.40 -3.17
C TYR A 50 17.79 -1.15 -4.42
N LEU A 51 17.31 -2.23 -5.00
CA LEU A 51 16.40 -2.22 -6.15
C LEU A 51 15.08 -2.89 -5.75
N GLY A 52 13.96 -2.27 -6.10
CA GLY A 52 12.63 -2.86 -5.94
C GLY A 52 12.38 -3.88 -7.04
N ILE A 53 12.39 -5.17 -6.69
CA ILE A 53 12.14 -6.27 -7.61
C ILE A 53 10.76 -6.86 -7.35
N MET A 54 10.06 -7.23 -8.41
CA MET A 54 8.81 -7.98 -8.33
C MET A 54 8.73 -8.98 -9.47
N LEU A 55 8.01 -10.08 -9.24
CA LEU A 55 7.69 -11.09 -10.24
C LEU A 55 6.31 -10.82 -10.89
N PRO A 56 6.05 -11.35 -12.10
CA PRO A 56 4.74 -11.29 -12.71
C PRO A 56 3.69 -11.98 -11.84
N TYR A 57 2.61 -11.24 -11.53
CA TYR A 57 1.51 -11.72 -10.69
C TYR A 57 0.16 -11.78 -11.41
N THR A 58 0.12 -11.48 -12.72
CA THR A 58 -1.07 -11.62 -13.57
C THR A 58 -0.71 -12.31 -14.88
N PRO A 59 -1.65 -12.98 -15.57
CA PRO A 59 -1.39 -13.57 -16.89
C PRO A 59 -0.85 -12.55 -17.90
N LEU A 60 -1.32 -11.30 -17.83
CA LEU A 60 -0.85 -10.22 -18.70
C LEU A 60 0.65 -9.95 -18.49
N HIS A 61 1.11 -9.90 -17.24
CA HIS A 61 2.53 -9.67 -16.92
C HIS A 61 3.43 -10.76 -17.49
N HIS A 62 2.99 -12.03 -17.45
CA HIS A 62 3.74 -13.13 -18.05
C HIS A 62 3.87 -12.99 -19.57
N ILE A 63 2.78 -12.59 -20.25
CA ILE A 63 2.80 -12.37 -21.71
C ILE A 63 3.71 -11.19 -22.05
N LEU A 64 3.59 -10.07 -21.34
CA LEU A 64 4.41 -8.88 -21.57
C LEU A 64 5.90 -9.19 -21.43
N LEU A 65 6.32 -9.81 -20.32
CA LEU A 65 7.73 -10.13 -20.10
C LEU A 65 8.27 -11.15 -21.09
N ARG A 66 7.45 -12.11 -21.52
CA ARG A 66 7.84 -13.08 -22.55
C ARG A 66 8.11 -12.38 -23.89
N ASP A 67 7.24 -11.44 -24.26
CA ASP A 67 7.29 -10.80 -25.58
C ASP A 67 8.31 -9.64 -25.61
N THR A 68 8.55 -8.94 -24.49
CA THR A 68 9.59 -7.89 -24.39
C THR A 68 10.99 -8.45 -24.16
N GLY A 69 11.11 -9.56 -23.43
CA GLY A 69 12.40 -10.18 -23.12
C GLY A 69 13.34 -9.33 -22.25
N LEU A 70 12.82 -8.30 -21.57
CA LEU A 70 13.59 -7.34 -20.77
C LEU A 70 12.85 -6.99 -19.46
N PRO A 71 13.57 -6.61 -18.39
CA PRO A 71 12.98 -6.05 -17.18
C PRO A 71 12.12 -4.82 -17.47
N LEU A 72 10.94 -4.72 -16.82
CA LEU A 72 10.01 -3.61 -16.99
C LEU A 72 9.91 -2.77 -15.71
N VAL A 73 9.92 -1.44 -15.85
CA VAL A 73 9.59 -0.52 -14.76
C VAL A 73 8.09 -0.54 -14.55
N MET A 74 7.66 -0.82 -13.33
CA MET A 74 6.25 -0.79 -12.92
C MET A 74 6.13 0.23 -11.81
N THR A 75 5.44 1.33 -12.10
CA THR A 75 5.14 2.40 -11.13
C THR A 75 3.65 2.71 -11.16
N SER A 76 3.15 3.36 -10.12
CA SER A 76 1.74 3.73 -10.02
C SER A 76 1.36 4.73 -11.11
N GLY A 77 0.25 4.48 -11.80
CA GLY A 77 -0.25 5.31 -12.90
C GLY A 77 -1.00 6.54 -12.38
N ASN A 78 -0.27 7.51 -11.84
CA ASN A 78 -0.80 8.77 -11.32
C ASN A 78 0.18 9.93 -11.52
N ILE A 79 -0.34 11.15 -11.44
CA ILE A 79 0.47 12.34 -11.17
C ILE A 79 0.96 12.24 -9.72
N SER A 80 2.16 12.76 -9.44
CA SER A 80 2.75 12.73 -8.09
C SER A 80 1.72 13.14 -7.02
N GLU A 81 1.71 12.45 -5.89
CA GLU A 81 0.85 12.71 -4.72
C GLU A 81 -0.66 12.47 -4.92
N GLU A 82 -1.10 12.11 -6.11
CA GLU A 82 -2.50 11.71 -6.35
C GLU A 82 -2.70 10.19 -6.27
N PRO A 83 -3.90 9.70 -5.89
CA PRO A 83 -4.21 8.27 -5.92
C PRO A 83 -4.08 7.66 -7.32
N ILE A 84 -3.72 6.37 -7.38
CA ILE A 84 -3.63 5.61 -8.63
C ILE A 84 -4.94 5.67 -9.43
N ALA A 85 -4.84 5.94 -10.74
CA ALA A 85 -6.00 5.93 -11.62
C ALA A 85 -6.65 4.54 -11.65
N ARG A 86 -7.98 4.50 -11.61
CA ARG A 86 -8.76 3.24 -11.54
C ARG A 86 -9.58 3.00 -12.79
N ASP A 87 -10.23 4.05 -13.27
CA ASP A 87 -11.14 3.96 -14.40
C ASP A 87 -10.39 4.26 -15.70
N ASN A 88 -10.77 3.61 -16.80
CA ASN A 88 -10.07 3.77 -18.09
C ASN A 88 -10.07 5.24 -18.56
N ASP A 89 -11.22 5.91 -18.47
CA ASP A 89 -11.36 7.32 -18.86
C ASP A 89 -10.56 8.26 -17.94
N GLU A 90 -10.44 7.90 -16.66
CA GLU A 90 -9.60 8.61 -15.70
C GLU A 90 -8.12 8.51 -16.12
N ALA A 91 -7.63 7.30 -16.42
CA ALA A 91 -6.26 7.07 -16.83
C ALA A 91 -5.91 7.80 -18.13
N LEU A 92 -6.77 7.69 -19.15
CA LEU A 92 -6.58 8.36 -20.45
C LEU A 92 -6.50 9.87 -20.31
N ARG A 93 -7.30 10.46 -19.42
CA ARG A 93 -7.31 11.91 -19.18
C ARG A 93 -6.09 12.36 -18.37
N ARG A 94 -5.80 11.72 -17.24
CA ARG A 94 -4.73 12.13 -16.31
C ARG A 94 -3.33 11.87 -16.85
N LEU A 95 -3.14 10.79 -17.62
CA LEU A 95 -1.81 10.36 -18.08
C LEU A 95 -1.50 10.73 -19.53
N LYS A 96 -2.36 11.50 -20.21
CA LYS A 96 -2.22 11.87 -21.64
C LYS A 96 -0.87 12.52 -21.99
N GLY A 97 -0.25 13.23 -21.04
CA GLY A 97 1.05 13.89 -21.22
C GLY A 97 2.23 13.10 -20.64
N ILE A 98 1.98 11.91 -20.11
CA ILE A 98 2.99 11.07 -19.42
C ILE A 98 3.22 9.78 -20.20
N ALA A 99 2.15 9.09 -20.58
CA ALA A 99 2.20 7.82 -21.28
C ALA A 99 2.01 8.01 -22.79
N ASP A 100 2.91 7.43 -23.59
CA ASP A 100 2.77 7.40 -25.05
C ASP A 100 1.67 6.43 -25.51
N TYR A 101 1.45 5.35 -24.74
CA TYR A 101 0.50 4.29 -25.06
C TYR A 101 -0.25 3.82 -23.82
N PHE A 102 -1.46 3.30 -24.05
CA PHE A 102 -2.34 2.78 -23.01
C PHE A 102 -2.72 1.33 -23.33
N LEU A 103 -2.45 0.42 -22.40
CA LEU A 103 -2.92 -0.96 -22.44
C LEU A 103 -4.00 -1.14 -21.35
N ILE A 104 -5.26 -1.16 -21.76
CA ILE A 104 -6.44 -1.18 -20.88
C ILE A 104 -7.32 -2.41 -21.12
N HIS A 105 -8.25 -2.68 -20.20
CA HIS A 105 -9.20 -3.79 -20.31
C HIS A 105 -10.61 -3.40 -19.88
N ASN A 106 -11.59 -4.24 -20.19
CA ASN A 106 -13.01 -4.06 -19.88
C ASN A 106 -13.45 -4.75 -18.57
N ARG A 107 -12.52 -5.20 -17.73
CA ARG A 107 -12.82 -5.69 -16.38
C ARG A 107 -12.66 -4.54 -15.38
N ASP A 108 -13.76 -4.02 -14.83
CA ASP A 108 -13.68 -2.89 -13.93
C ASP A 108 -12.87 -3.20 -12.66
N ILE A 109 -12.08 -2.22 -12.21
CA ILE A 109 -11.35 -2.27 -10.95
C ILE A 109 -12.22 -1.56 -9.91
N TYR A 110 -12.80 -2.32 -8.98
CA TYR A 110 -13.70 -1.71 -7.98
C TYR A 110 -12.93 -0.89 -6.93
N SER A 111 -11.83 -1.42 -6.42
CA SER A 111 -11.02 -0.81 -5.36
C SER A 111 -9.57 -0.68 -5.80
N ARG A 112 -8.99 0.49 -5.51
CA ARG A 112 -7.60 0.83 -5.80
C ARG A 112 -6.68 0.20 -4.75
N TYR A 113 -5.68 -0.54 -5.20
CA TYR A 113 -4.62 -1.07 -4.34
C TYR A 113 -3.28 -0.85 -5.05
N ASP A 114 -2.39 -0.13 -4.39
CA ASP A 114 -0.98 -0.10 -4.78
C ASP A 114 -0.34 -1.49 -4.61
N ASP A 115 0.79 -1.70 -5.28
CA ASP A 115 1.64 -2.83 -4.99
C ASP A 115 2.23 -2.72 -3.57
N SER A 116 2.16 -3.81 -2.82
CA SER A 116 2.81 -3.91 -1.51
C SER A 116 4.32 -3.93 -1.67
N VAL A 117 5.03 -3.26 -0.76
CA VAL A 117 6.49 -3.18 -0.74
C VAL A 117 6.99 -3.78 0.57
N ALA A 118 7.97 -4.66 0.48
CA ALA A 118 8.54 -5.38 1.61
C ALA A 118 10.06 -5.45 1.51
N MET A 119 10.70 -5.72 2.64
CA MET A 119 12.13 -5.99 2.74
C MET A 119 12.35 -7.15 3.71
N VAL A 120 13.43 -7.89 3.54
CA VAL A 120 13.85 -8.90 4.51
C VAL A 120 15.00 -8.32 5.33
N GLU A 121 14.79 -8.22 6.65
CA GLU A 121 15.79 -7.72 7.59
C GLU A 121 15.97 -8.75 8.70
N ARG A 122 17.22 -9.15 8.97
CA ARG A 122 17.56 -10.17 9.98
C ARG A 122 16.74 -11.47 9.83
N GLY A 123 16.43 -11.86 8.60
CA GLY A 123 15.66 -13.06 8.29
C GLY A 123 14.14 -12.92 8.48
N THR A 124 13.63 -11.74 8.81
CA THR A 124 12.19 -11.48 8.95
C THR A 124 11.68 -10.55 7.85
N ASN A 125 10.48 -10.84 7.36
CA ASN A 125 9.78 -9.98 6.40
C ASN A 125 9.25 -8.74 7.12
N GLN A 126 9.56 -7.55 6.59
CA GLN A 126 9.04 -6.28 7.05
C GLN A 126 8.31 -5.58 5.91
N LEU A 127 7.03 -5.27 6.13
CA LEU A 127 6.25 -4.49 5.17
C LEU A 127 6.58 -3.01 5.31
N VAL A 128 7.09 -2.42 4.23
CA VAL A 128 7.28 -0.97 4.10
C VAL A 128 5.98 -0.31 3.62
N ARG A 129 5.24 -1.01 2.76
CA ARG A 129 3.91 -0.60 2.28
C ARG A 129 2.98 -1.80 2.29
N ARG A 130 1.93 -1.74 3.12
CA ARG A 130 0.85 -2.73 3.16
C ARG A 130 -0.27 -2.30 2.20
N ALA A 131 -0.44 -3.00 1.09
CA ALA A 131 -1.49 -2.72 0.11
C ALA A 131 -2.00 -4.03 -0.52
N ARG A 132 -1.84 -4.22 -1.84
CA ARG A 132 -2.31 -5.42 -2.56
C ARG A 132 -1.86 -6.71 -1.88
N SER A 133 -2.76 -7.70 -1.85
CA SER A 133 -2.55 -9.05 -1.29
C SER A 133 -2.36 -9.14 0.23
N TYR A 134 -2.26 -8.02 0.94
CA TYR A 134 -2.23 -7.98 2.41
C TYR A 134 -3.50 -7.35 2.98
N ALA A 135 -3.91 -6.20 2.46
CA ALA A 135 -5.22 -5.65 2.75
C ALA A 135 -6.29 -6.34 1.88
N PRO A 136 -7.51 -6.61 2.40
CA PRO A 136 -8.03 -6.19 3.70
C PRO A 136 -7.93 -7.27 4.79
N CYS A 137 -6.98 -8.21 4.70
CA CYS A 137 -6.81 -9.24 5.74
C CYS A 137 -6.53 -8.57 7.10
N PRO A 138 -7.24 -8.93 8.18
CA PRO A 138 -7.05 -8.29 9.47
C PRO A 138 -5.77 -8.72 10.17
N ILE A 139 -5.29 -7.87 11.07
CA ILE A 139 -4.39 -8.25 12.15
C ILE A 139 -5.24 -8.84 13.27
N ILE A 140 -4.84 -9.98 13.82
CA ILE A 140 -5.55 -10.65 14.93
C ILE A 140 -5.03 -10.06 16.23
N LEU A 141 -5.94 -9.47 17.02
CA LEU A 141 -5.62 -8.87 18.31
C LEU A 141 -5.70 -9.93 19.42
N PRO A 142 -4.83 -9.85 20.45
CA PRO A 142 -4.88 -10.75 21.61
C PRO A 142 -6.01 -10.41 22.60
N PHE A 143 -6.87 -9.44 22.26
CA PHE A 143 -7.98 -8.98 23.08
C PHE A 143 -9.21 -8.64 22.22
N LYS A 144 -10.37 -8.56 22.87
CA LYS A 144 -11.61 -8.11 22.22
C LYS A 144 -11.66 -6.58 22.19
N ALA A 145 -11.45 -6.00 21.00
CA ALA A 145 -11.55 -4.58 20.73
C ALA A 145 -12.99 -4.09 20.59
N LYS A 146 -13.20 -2.83 20.97
CA LYS A 146 -14.41 -2.08 20.61
C LYS A 146 -14.42 -1.75 19.12
N GLN A 147 -15.54 -1.27 18.61
CA GLN A 147 -15.61 -0.73 17.26
C GLN A 147 -14.99 0.66 17.21
N VAL A 148 -13.74 0.74 16.75
CA VAL A 148 -12.95 1.97 16.69
C VAL A 148 -12.50 2.21 15.24
N LEU A 149 -12.53 3.46 14.82
CA LEU A 149 -11.85 3.95 13.62
C LEU A 149 -10.57 4.68 14.06
N GLY A 150 -9.40 4.14 13.74
CA GLY A 150 -8.14 4.88 13.80
C GLY A 150 -7.88 5.56 12.46
N CYS A 151 -7.85 6.89 12.42
CA CYS A 151 -7.70 7.66 11.18
C CYS A 151 -6.27 7.70 10.63
N GLY A 152 -5.26 7.35 11.44
CA GLY A 152 -3.86 7.33 11.03
C GLY A 152 -3.20 8.71 11.05
N ALA A 153 -2.04 8.81 10.38
CA ALA A 153 -1.21 10.01 10.26
C ALA A 153 -1.39 10.70 8.90
N GLU A 154 -0.72 11.82 8.64
CA GLU A 154 -0.82 12.50 7.33
C GLU A 154 -0.05 11.75 6.22
N ILE A 155 1.19 11.36 6.52
CA ILE A 155 2.12 10.77 5.55
C ILE A 155 1.99 9.25 5.57
N LYS A 156 1.95 8.65 4.38
CA LYS A 156 1.78 7.21 4.13
C LYS A 156 0.60 6.63 4.92
N ASN A 157 -0.51 7.35 4.91
CA ASN A 157 -1.68 7.07 5.72
C ASN A 157 -2.21 5.65 5.46
N THR A 158 -2.64 5.03 6.56
CA THR A 158 -3.60 3.93 6.58
C THR A 158 -4.58 4.22 7.71
N PHE A 159 -5.85 3.85 7.54
CA PHE A 159 -6.80 3.82 8.63
C PHE A 159 -7.00 2.39 9.12
N CYS A 160 -7.47 2.23 10.35
CA CYS A 160 -7.79 0.93 10.93
C CYS A 160 -9.22 0.93 11.46
N LEU A 161 -9.98 -0.12 11.16
CA LEU A 161 -11.26 -0.39 11.81
C LEU A 161 -11.13 -1.63 12.67
N THR A 162 -11.61 -1.58 13.91
CA THR A 162 -11.55 -2.74 14.82
C THR A 162 -12.93 -3.34 15.04
N ARG A 163 -13.00 -4.66 15.21
CA ARG A 163 -14.20 -5.36 15.72
C ARG A 163 -13.79 -6.72 16.26
N ASP A 164 -14.38 -7.11 17.38
CA ASP A 164 -14.06 -8.38 18.06
C ASP A 164 -12.55 -8.46 18.31
N ASN A 165 -11.88 -9.51 17.87
CA ASN A 165 -10.43 -9.65 17.98
C ASN A 165 -9.70 -9.29 16.68
N TYR A 166 -10.25 -8.41 15.85
CA TYR A 166 -9.68 -8.05 14.55
C TYR A 166 -9.42 -6.55 14.43
N ALA A 167 -8.27 -6.22 13.86
CA ALA A 167 -7.90 -4.89 13.36
C ALA A 167 -7.79 -4.94 11.82
N PHE A 168 -8.80 -4.38 11.14
CA PHE A 168 -8.88 -4.26 9.69
C PHE A 168 -8.13 -3.01 9.25
N LEU A 169 -6.82 -3.16 9.03
CA LEU A 169 -5.98 -2.10 8.48
C LEU A 169 -6.27 -1.93 6.97
N SER A 170 -6.42 -0.68 6.54
CA SER A 170 -6.63 -0.36 5.14
C SER A 170 -5.41 -0.70 4.29
N GLN A 171 -5.58 -0.72 2.97
CA GLN A 171 -4.45 -0.52 2.08
C GLN A 171 -3.81 0.86 2.31
N HIS A 172 -2.58 1.00 1.87
CA HIS A 172 -1.92 2.29 1.73
C HIS A 172 -2.82 3.29 0.99
N ILE A 173 -3.15 4.39 1.65
CA ILE A 173 -3.97 5.46 1.09
C ILE A 173 -3.09 6.47 0.35
N GLY A 174 -1.86 6.68 0.83
CA GLY A 174 -0.94 7.69 0.31
C GLY A 174 -0.74 8.84 1.31
N ASP A 175 -0.25 9.96 0.81
CA ASP A 175 -0.05 11.17 1.60
C ASP A 175 -1.33 12.01 1.56
N MET A 176 -1.85 12.34 2.74
CA MET A 176 -3.13 13.03 2.93
C MET A 176 -2.98 14.55 2.69
N GLU A 177 -2.55 14.96 1.51
CA GLU A 177 -2.17 16.36 1.24
C GLU A 177 -3.17 17.11 0.33
N ASN A 178 -4.07 16.38 -0.32
CA ASN A 178 -5.02 16.93 -1.29
C ASN A 178 -6.44 16.36 -1.13
N MET A 179 -7.40 16.98 -1.82
CA MET A 179 -8.81 16.61 -1.74
C MET A 179 -9.07 15.23 -2.33
N GLU A 180 -8.39 14.89 -3.41
CA GLU A 180 -8.51 13.61 -4.12
C GLU A 180 -8.17 12.43 -3.18
N THR A 181 -7.10 12.56 -2.40
CA THR A 181 -6.71 11.55 -1.40
C THR A 181 -7.70 11.53 -0.23
N LEU A 182 -8.19 12.68 0.23
CA LEU A 182 -9.21 12.74 1.30
C LEU A 182 -10.54 12.09 0.88
N GLU A 183 -10.99 12.33 -0.35
CA GLU A 183 -12.16 11.65 -0.93
C GLU A 183 -11.92 10.14 -1.05
N HIS A 184 -10.75 9.72 -1.52
CA HIS A 184 -10.38 8.31 -1.57
C HIS A 184 -10.40 7.67 -0.17
N PHE A 185 -9.87 8.35 0.83
CA PHE A 185 -9.86 7.94 2.23
C PHE A 185 -11.29 7.73 2.77
N GLY A 186 -12.17 8.74 2.64
CA GLY A 186 -13.56 8.65 3.10
C GLY A 186 -14.37 7.55 2.39
N ASN A 187 -14.19 7.41 1.08
CA ASN A 187 -14.81 6.35 0.28
C ASN A 187 -14.34 4.95 0.72
N THR A 188 -13.05 4.80 1.02
CA THR A 188 -12.47 3.53 1.47
C THR A 188 -12.91 3.17 2.89
N ILE A 189 -13.00 4.15 3.80
CA ILE A 189 -13.59 3.94 5.14
C ILE A 189 -15.04 3.45 5.01
N SER A 190 -15.82 4.11 4.16
CA SER A 190 -17.22 3.75 3.92
C SER A 190 -17.36 2.34 3.33
N LEU A 191 -16.44 1.96 2.44
CA LEU A 191 -16.36 0.60 1.91
C LEU A 191 -16.05 -0.42 3.03
N TYR A 192 -15.02 -0.18 3.84
CA TYR A 192 -14.63 -1.10 4.91
C TYR A 192 -15.71 -1.24 5.98
N LYS A 193 -16.36 -0.13 6.37
CA LYS A 193 -17.52 -0.15 7.29
C LYS A 193 -18.63 -1.07 6.79
N ARG A 194 -18.96 -1.02 5.48
CA ARG A 194 -19.96 -1.90 4.87
C ARG A 194 -19.48 -3.35 4.79
N LEU A 195 -18.26 -3.56 4.29
CA LEU A 195 -17.67 -4.89 4.09
C LEU A 195 -17.60 -5.67 5.41
N PHE A 196 -17.14 -5.00 6.47
CA PHE A 196 -16.97 -5.61 7.78
C PHE A 196 -18.13 -5.37 8.73
N ARG A 197 -19.19 -4.65 8.34
CA ARG A 197 -20.34 -4.31 9.21
C ARG A 197 -19.87 -3.69 10.53
N ILE A 198 -19.14 -2.58 10.42
CA ILE A 198 -18.58 -1.83 11.55
C ILE A 198 -19.19 -0.44 11.58
N GLU A 199 -19.72 -0.08 12.74
CA GLU A 199 -20.21 1.24 13.11
C GLU A 199 -19.36 1.75 14.28
N PRO A 200 -18.27 2.50 14.00
CA PRO A 200 -17.35 2.94 15.03
C PRO A 200 -18.04 3.85 16.04
N GLU A 201 -17.92 3.50 17.32
CA GLU A 201 -18.37 4.34 18.45
C GLU A 201 -17.28 5.31 18.89
N ILE A 202 -16.04 5.01 18.52
CA ILE A 202 -14.83 5.76 18.88
C ILE A 202 -14.05 6.06 17.61
N VAL A 203 -13.57 7.29 17.48
CA VAL A 203 -12.62 7.70 16.45
C VAL A 203 -11.33 8.15 17.12
N ALA A 204 -10.25 7.43 16.84
CA ALA A 204 -8.90 7.78 17.26
C ALA A 204 -8.15 8.49 16.11
N TYR A 205 -7.42 9.55 16.44
CA TYR A 205 -6.71 10.39 15.47
C TYR A 205 -5.42 10.94 16.07
N ASP A 206 -4.50 11.41 15.23
CA ASP A 206 -3.23 11.98 15.68
C ASP A 206 -3.45 13.28 16.48
N LEU A 207 -2.55 13.60 17.42
CA LEU A 207 -2.57 14.86 18.14
C LEU A 207 -2.32 16.09 17.24
N HIS A 208 -1.76 15.91 16.04
CA HIS A 208 -1.52 17.01 15.13
C HIS A 208 -2.85 17.62 14.63
N PRO A 209 -3.13 18.91 14.93
CA PRO A 209 -4.43 19.52 14.63
C PRO A 209 -4.66 19.77 13.14
N ASP A 210 -3.58 19.99 12.36
CA ASP A 210 -3.71 20.40 10.96
C ASP A 210 -3.84 19.25 9.96
N TYR A 211 -3.64 18.00 10.40
CA TYR A 211 -3.74 16.83 9.53
C TYR A 211 -5.14 16.71 8.93
N LEU A 212 -5.23 16.44 7.62
CA LEU A 212 -6.52 16.18 6.97
C LEU A 212 -7.23 14.99 7.62
N ALA A 213 -6.49 13.96 8.04
CA ALA A 213 -7.04 12.82 8.78
C ALA A 213 -7.63 13.23 10.14
N THR A 214 -7.00 14.18 10.84
CA THR A 214 -7.50 14.75 12.11
C THR A 214 -8.76 15.59 11.88
N LYS A 215 -8.76 16.44 10.85
CA LYS A 215 -9.94 17.26 10.50
C LYS A 215 -11.13 16.37 10.12
N TYR A 216 -10.90 15.31 9.34
CA TYR A 216 -11.91 14.31 9.04
C TYR A 216 -12.49 13.66 10.31
N ALA A 217 -11.64 13.26 11.26
CA ALA A 217 -12.08 12.70 12.54
C ALA A 217 -12.95 13.70 13.33
N GLN A 218 -12.56 14.98 13.34
CA GLN A 218 -13.30 16.05 14.02
C GLN A 218 -14.67 16.30 13.39
N GLU A 219 -14.79 16.23 12.07
CA GLU A 219 -16.08 16.35 11.39
C GLU A 219 -17.05 15.22 11.76
N LEU A 220 -16.54 14.00 11.98
CA LEU A 220 -17.32 12.86 12.48
C LEU A 220 -17.77 13.01 13.94
N SER A 221 -17.23 13.95 14.72
CA SER A 221 -17.74 14.21 16.07
C SER A 221 -19.17 14.74 16.06
N LYS A 222 -19.56 15.44 14.98
CA LYS A 222 -20.91 15.99 14.81
C LYS A 222 -21.99 14.89 14.83
N SER A 223 -21.63 13.62 14.60
CA SER A 223 -22.55 12.48 14.68
C SER A 223 -22.61 11.78 16.04
N GLY A 224 -22.05 12.38 17.11
CA GLY A 224 -22.10 11.81 18.47
C GLY A 224 -21.00 10.78 18.79
N THR A 225 -20.01 10.65 17.91
CA THR A 225 -18.90 9.69 18.04
C THR A 225 -17.87 10.18 19.06
N LYS A 226 -17.36 9.28 19.91
CA LYS A 226 -16.32 9.66 20.90
C LYS A 226 -14.97 9.85 20.22
N LEU A 227 -14.40 11.03 20.38
CA LEU A 227 -13.08 11.38 19.88
C LEU A 227 -11.97 11.09 20.89
N ILE A 228 -10.89 10.44 20.45
CA ILE A 228 -9.70 10.16 21.27
C ILE A 228 -8.44 10.59 20.50
N PRO A 229 -7.79 11.70 20.88
CA PRO A 229 -6.49 12.03 20.32
C PRO A 229 -5.41 11.08 20.85
N VAL A 230 -4.49 10.66 19.98
CA VAL A 230 -3.39 9.76 20.30
C VAL A 230 -2.08 10.37 19.80
N GLN A 231 -1.05 10.35 20.64
CA GLN A 231 0.25 10.91 20.26
C GLN A 231 0.96 10.01 19.23
N HIS A 232 1.55 10.62 18.20
CA HIS A 232 2.15 9.93 17.05
C HIS A 232 3.16 8.82 17.42
N HIS A 233 4.12 9.11 18.29
CA HIS A 233 5.17 8.17 18.70
C HIS A 233 4.62 7.06 19.61
N HIS A 234 3.64 7.40 20.46
CA HIS A 234 2.90 6.40 21.23
C HIS A 234 2.16 5.44 20.29
N ALA A 235 1.53 5.94 19.23
CA ALA A 235 0.87 5.08 18.23
C ALA A 235 1.86 4.12 17.55
N HIS A 236 3.07 4.58 17.21
CA HIS A 236 4.14 3.71 16.67
C HIS A 236 4.58 2.60 17.64
N ILE A 237 4.73 2.91 18.92
CA ILE A 237 5.11 1.89 19.91
C ILE A 237 3.95 0.91 20.14
N ALA A 238 2.72 1.42 20.22
CA ALA A 238 1.52 0.61 20.43
C ALA A 238 1.25 -0.35 19.27
N SER A 239 1.52 0.05 18.02
CA SER A 239 1.36 -0.84 16.86
C SER A 239 2.31 -2.03 16.92
N CYS A 240 3.55 -1.83 17.36
CA CYS A 240 4.52 -2.91 17.59
C CYS A 240 4.04 -3.88 18.68
N ILE A 241 3.52 -3.37 19.80
CA ILE A 241 2.97 -4.21 20.89
C ILE A 241 1.73 -4.98 20.43
N ALA A 242 0.93 -4.42 19.53
CA ALA A 242 -0.29 -5.07 19.04
C ALA A 242 0.00 -6.20 18.03
N ASP A 243 1.15 -6.17 17.34
CA ASP A 243 1.53 -7.12 16.28
C ASP A 243 2.50 -8.22 16.73
N ASN A 244 2.97 -8.19 18.00
CA ASN A 244 3.89 -9.17 18.60
C ASN A 244 3.24 -9.90 19.80
#